data_AF-A0AAP9A225-F1
#
_entry.id   AF-A0AAP9A225-F1
#
_cell.length_a   1.000
_cell.length_b   1.000
_cell.length_c   1.000
_cell.angle_alpha   90.00
_cell.angle_beta   90.00
_cell.angle_gamma   90.00
#
_symmetry.space_group_name_H-M   'P 1'
#
loop_
_entity.id
_entity.type
_entity.pdbx_description
1 polymer ?
#
loop_
_entity_poly.entity_id
_entity_poly.type
_entity_poly.pdbx_seq_one_letter_code
_entity_poly.pdbx_strand_id
1 'polypeptide(L)'
;MLRFITLYSSDTAARLNGFLESLNTCAKTAGFELCAAVEGAQLPQADGFILLVSAADSLDTLTARLAALADGYHNKAVSIVRLAEGSAGQPAGDPLNAALLQRTACFIYPHGLAITDAGVSTDTVKNWLAGFSKFAAAIKMWRSLEGVSIEAAALESQRPQLTHINILTRNLEASQAFYRDIFGAHYCYNLGPRKVVMELNGFDFFIEHNPDFVYPPGYHIGIRALPEDVKRIADKVAADDNITLVKGNGPAPGYHHGPDNVRTAVYFEDPDGLVVEVYSTEIEMIETNRRLLLDQL
;
A
#
# COMPACT_ATOMS: atom_id res chain seq x y z
N MET A 1 1.09 9.98 10.69
CA MET A 1 0.37 9.03 11.55
C MET A 1 -0.93 8.67 10.88
N LEU A 2 -1.24 7.38 10.72
CA LEU A 2 -2.52 6.94 10.17
C LEU A 2 -3.61 7.10 11.24
N ARG A 3 -4.78 7.58 10.83
CA ARG A 3 -5.96 7.69 11.68
C ARG A 3 -7.08 6.77 11.21
N PHE A 4 -7.53 5.90 12.09
CA PHE A 4 -8.63 4.97 11.84
C PHE A 4 -9.85 5.31 12.67
N ILE A 5 -11.03 5.14 12.07
CA ILE A 5 -12.30 5.26 12.78
C ILE A 5 -12.98 3.89 12.82
N THR A 6 -13.26 3.40 14.01
CA THR A 6 -14.12 2.23 14.21
C THR A 6 -15.56 2.69 14.33
N LEU A 7 -16.39 2.29 13.36
CA LEU A 7 -17.83 2.54 13.39
C LEU A 7 -18.60 1.36 13.93
N TYR A 8 -19.54 1.66 14.81
CA TYR A 8 -20.42 0.67 15.43
C TYR A 8 -21.85 1.21 15.55
N SER A 9 -22.81 0.29 15.50
CA SER A 9 -24.23 0.55 15.78
C SER A 9 -24.53 0.42 17.28
N SER A 10 -25.68 0.92 17.72
CA SER A 10 -26.20 0.67 19.07
C SER A 10 -26.22 -0.81 19.43
N ASP A 11 -26.53 -1.66 18.46
CA ASP A 11 -26.71 -3.10 18.64
C ASP A 11 -25.38 -3.83 18.81
N THR A 12 -24.31 -3.26 18.25
CA THR A 12 -22.94 -3.81 18.35
C THR A 12 -22.14 -3.18 19.49
N ALA A 13 -22.57 -2.03 20.03
CA ALA A 13 -21.91 -1.32 21.12
C ALA A 13 -21.74 -2.15 22.40
N ALA A 14 -22.71 -3.00 22.74
CA ALA A 14 -22.67 -3.82 23.96
C ALA A 14 -21.63 -4.94 23.91
N ARG A 15 -21.20 -5.36 22.71
CA ARG A 15 -20.27 -6.49 22.49
C ARG A 15 -18.83 -6.03 22.24
N LEU A 16 -18.56 -4.76 22.50
CA LEU A 16 -17.47 -4.01 21.89
C LEU A 16 -16.25 -3.82 22.80
N ASN A 17 -16.45 -3.83 24.12
CA ASN A 17 -15.47 -3.31 25.08
C ASN A 17 -14.12 -4.04 25.02
N GLY A 18 -14.11 -5.39 25.05
CA GLY A 18 -12.86 -6.15 25.02
C GLY A 18 -12.09 -6.05 23.70
N PHE A 19 -12.80 -5.96 22.57
CA PHE A 19 -12.18 -5.80 21.26
C PHE A 19 -11.62 -4.39 21.06
N LEU A 20 -12.38 -3.34 21.41
CA LEU A 20 -11.88 -1.97 21.28
C LEU A 20 -10.68 -1.72 22.17
N GLU A 21 -10.64 -2.28 23.38
CA GLU A 21 -9.49 -2.14 24.26
C GLU A 21 -8.23 -2.76 23.65
N SER A 22 -8.37 -3.98 23.11
CA SER A 22 -7.27 -4.70 22.45
C SER A 22 -6.82 -3.98 21.18
N LEU A 23 -7.77 -3.53 20.36
CA LEU A 23 -7.52 -2.78 19.12
C LEU A 23 -6.84 -1.43 19.41
N ASN A 24 -7.32 -0.68 20.40
CA ASN A 24 -6.75 0.61 20.80
C ASN A 24 -5.32 0.42 21.34
N THR A 25 -5.07 -0.65 22.09
CA THR A 25 -3.73 -0.97 22.60
C THR A 25 -2.77 -1.29 21.45
N CYS A 26 -3.18 -2.14 20.50
CA CYS A 26 -2.39 -2.45 19.31
C CYS A 26 -2.15 -1.22 18.44
N ALA A 27 -3.17 -0.38 18.21
CA ALA A 27 -3.07 0.84 17.44
C ALA A 27 -2.10 1.85 18.06
N LYS A 28 -2.20 2.11 19.37
CA LYS A 28 -1.27 3.00 20.09
C LYS A 28 0.17 2.49 20.05
N THR A 29 0.37 1.19 20.24
CA THR A 29 1.69 0.57 20.18
C THR A 29 2.32 0.70 18.79
N ALA A 30 1.50 0.62 17.75
CA ALA A 30 1.93 0.81 16.36
C ALA A 30 2.05 2.29 15.94
N GLY A 31 1.73 3.25 16.82
CA GLY A 31 1.77 4.68 16.52
C GLY A 31 0.63 5.16 15.62
N PHE A 32 -0.54 4.52 15.69
CA PHE A 32 -1.75 4.93 14.98
C PHE A 32 -2.74 5.63 15.92
N GLU A 33 -3.58 6.50 15.35
CA GLU A 33 -4.69 7.11 16.07
C GLU A 33 -5.97 6.33 15.79
N LEU A 34 -6.70 5.97 16.84
CA LEU A 34 -7.96 5.24 16.75
C LEU A 34 -9.07 6.04 17.42
N CYS A 35 -10.15 6.30 16.69
CA CYS A 35 -11.37 6.87 17.22
C CYS A 35 -12.52 5.86 17.09
N ALA A 36 -13.36 5.74 18.10
CA ALA A 36 -14.60 4.97 18.00
C ALA A 36 -15.77 5.95 17.88
N ALA A 37 -16.66 5.74 16.90
CA ALA A 37 -17.83 6.58 16.71
C ALA A 37 -19.07 5.74 16.42
N VAL A 38 -20.21 6.19 16.95
CA VAL A 38 -21.52 5.64 16.59
C VAL A 38 -21.85 6.10 15.18
N GLU A 39 -22.48 5.26 14.38
CA GLU A 39 -22.92 5.63 13.04
C GLU A 39 -23.88 6.82 13.05
N GLY A 40 -23.75 7.70 12.06
CA GLY A 40 -24.50 8.95 11.98
C GLY A 40 -23.94 10.10 12.82
N ALA A 41 -22.87 9.87 13.60
CA ALA A 41 -22.11 10.95 14.22
C ALA A 41 -21.31 11.74 13.17
N GLN A 42 -21.00 12.99 13.49
CA GLN A 42 -20.08 13.79 12.68
C GLN A 42 -18.67 13.20 12.81
N LEU A 43 -18.13 12.65 11.72
CA LEU A 43 -16.86 11.94 11.74
C LEU A 43 -15.68 12.90 11.48
N PRO A 44 -14.58 12.81 12.24
CA PRO A 44 -13.36 13.51 11.88
C PRO A 44 -12.77 12.92 10.58
N GLN A 45 -11.82 13.63 9.96
CA GLN A 45 -11.06 13.05 8.85
C GLN A 45 -10.37 11.76 9.29
N ALA A 46 -10.42 10.73 8.45
CA ALA A 46 -9.74 9.45 8.65
C ALA A 46 -9.00 9.00 7.39
N ASP A 47 -7.97 8.18 7.60
CA ASP A 47 -7.25 7.49 6.53
C ASP A 47 -7.90 6.14 6.18
N GLY A 48 -8.60 5.53 7.15
CA GLY A 48 -9.41 4.33 6.91
C GLY A 48 -10.46 4.10 7.99
N PHE A 49 -11.38 3.18 7.72
CA PHE A 49 -12.49 2.87 8.58
C PHE A 49 -12.58 1.38 8.91
N ILE A 50 -13.02 1.06 10.12
CA ILE A 50 -13.26 -0.30 10.58
C ILE A 50 -14.75 -0.39 10.88
N LEU A 51 -15.50 -1.06 10.01
CA LEU A 51 -16.95 -1.20 10.16
C LEU A 51 -17.25 -2.47 10.97
N LEU A 52 -17.87 -2.29 12.13
CA LEU A 52 -18.33 -3.38 12.96
C LEU A 52 -19.76 -3.76 12.57
N VAL A 53 -19.95 -5.03 12.25
CA VAL A 53 -21.21 -5.53 11.70
C VAL A 53 -21.65 -6.77 12.48
N SER A 54 -22.96 -6.99 12.55
CA SER A 54 -23.47 -8.25 13.09
C SER A 54 -23.15 -9.39 12.12
N ALA A 55 -22.90 -10.60 12.62
CA ALA A 55 -22.81 -11.78 11.78
C ALA A 55 -24.12 -12.08 11.01
N ALA A 56 -25.26 -11.55 11.48
CA ALA A 56 -26.56 -11.68 10.83
C ALA A 56 -26.78 -10.65 9.69
N ASP A 57 -25.90 -9.65 9.54
CA ASP A 57 -26.07 -8.62 8.51
C ASP A 57 -25.95 -9.22 7.10
N SER A 58 -27.02 -9.07 6.31
CA SER A 58 -27.06 -9.50 4.92
C SER A 58 -26.18 -8.62 4.02
N LEU A 59 -25.78 -9.14 2.85
CA LEU A 59 -24.99 -8.38 1.89
C LEU A 59 -25.67 -7.06 1.46
N ASP A 60 -27.00 -7.09 1.28
CA ASP A 60 -27.75 -5.89 0.88
C ASP A 60 -27.81 -4.87 2.04
N THR A 61 -27.93 -5.34 3.28
CA THR A 61 -27.85 -4.48 4.48
C THR A 61 -26.48 -3.80 4.57
N LEU A 62 -25.40 -4.55 4.39
CA LEU A 62 -24.03 -4.03 4.37
C LEU A 62 -23.82 -3.02 3.23
N THR A 63 -24.34 -3.32 2.03
CA THR A 63 -24.25 -2.43 0.87
C THR A 63 -24.98 -1.11 1.13
N ALA A 64 -26.21 -1.17 1.64
CA ALA A 64 -27.01 0.02 1.96
C ALA A 64 -26.34 0.87 3.06
N ARG A 65 -25.76 0.22 4.08
CA ARG A 65 -25.03 0.88 5.16
C ARG A 65 -23.80 1.62 4.65
N LEU A 66 -23.01 0.99 3.77
CA LEU A 66 -21.86 1.63 3.13
C LEU A 66 -22.26 2.76 2.18
N ALA A 67 -23.38 2.60 1.45
CA ALA A 67 -23.91 3.66 0.58
C ALA A 67 -24.38 4.89 1.38
N ALA A 68 -25.02 4.69 2.55
CA ALA A 68 -25.43 5.77 3.44
C ALA A 68 -24.24 6.56 4.04
N LEU A 69 -23.05 5.95 4.06
CA LEU A 69 -21.81 6.56 4.55
C LEU A 69 -20.92 7.10 3.42
N ALA A 70 -21.40 7.11 2.17
CA ALA A 70 -20.58 7.40 0.99
C ALA A 70 -19.81 8.73 1.07
N ASP A 71 -20.44 9.79 1.60
CA ASP A 71 -19.79 11.11 1.71
C ASP A 71 -18.55 11.11 2.62
N GLY A 72 -18.51 10.24 3.64
CA GLY A 72 -17.34 10.06 4.50
C GLY A 72 -16.34 9.01 4.03
N TYR A 73 -16.81 8.05 3.22
CA TYR A 73 -16.09 6.80 2.91
C TYR A 73 -15.59 6.72 1.47
N HIS A 74 -15.97 7.68 0.62
CA HIS A 74 -15.57 7.71 -0.77
C HIS A 74 -14.04 7.67 -0.94
N ASN A 75 -13.57 6.68 -1.69
CA ASN A 75 -12.16 6.35 -1.94
C ASN A 75 -11.34 6.14 -0.64
N LYS A 76 -11.97 5.72 0.46
CA LYS A 76 -11.26 5.39 1.70
C LYS A 76 -11.10 3.88 1.85
N ALA A 77 -10.07 3.48 2.56
CA ALA A 77 -9.89 2.08 2.94
C ALA A 77 -10.88 1.72 4.05
N VAL A 78 -11.53 0.57 3.92
CA VAL A 78 -12.57 0.10 4.83
C VAL A 78 -12.29 -1.37 5.14
N SER A 79 -12.26 -1.77 6.40
CA SER A 79 -12.28 -3.17 6.79
C SER A 79 -13.60 -3.50 7.48
N ILE A 80 -14.12 -4.70 7.23
CA ILE A 80 -15.34 -5.19 7.87
C ILE A 80 -14.95 -6.21 8.92
N VAL A 81 -15.45 -6.00 10.14
CA VAL A 81 -15.24 -6.91 11.28
C VAL A 81 -16.60 -7.44 11.73
N ARG A 82 -16.80 -8.75 11.62
CA ARG A 82 -18.06 -9.43 11.97
C ARG A 82 -18.04 -9.87 13.43
N LEU A 83 -19.09 -9.55 14.17
CA LEU A 83 -19.28 -9.99 15.56
C LEU A 83 -20.22 -11.20 15.60
N ALA A 84 -19.79 -12.28 16.26
CA ALA A 84 -20.63 -13.47 16.48
C ALA A 84 -21.89 -13.14 17.31
N GLU A 85 -22.94 -13.95 17.11
CA GLU A 85 -24.21 -13.83 17.83
C GLU A 85 -24.60 -15.13 18.54
N GLY A 86 -24.12 -15.31 19.78
CA GLY A 86 -24.50 -16.44 20.64
C GLY A 86 -24.15 -17.81 20.06
N SER A 87 -24.81 -18.88 20.54
CA SER A 87 -24.55 -20.27 20.13
C SER A 87 -24.97 -20.62 18.69
N ALA A 88 -25.38 -19.63 17.89
CA ALA A 88 -25.82 -19.81 16.52
C ALA A 88 -24.65 -19.56 15.56
N GLY A 89 -23.94 -20.65 15.21
CA GLY A 89 -23.04 -20.73 14.06
C GLY A 89 -21.75 -19.90 14.19
N GLN A 90 -20.62 -20.51 13.86
CA GLN A 90 -19.40 -19.73 13.64
C GLN A 90 -19.72 -18.58 12.67
N PRO A 91 -19.27 -17.33 12.93
CA PRO A 91 -19.34 -16.30 11.92
C PRO A 91 -18.59 -16.87 10.72
N ALA A 92 -19.33 -17.20 9.66
CA ALA A 92 -18.71 -17.78 8.49
C ALA A 92 -17.59 -16.83 8.10
N GLY A 93 -16.37 -17.35 8.06
CA GLY A 93 -15.25 -16.73 7.35
C GLY A 93 -15.51 -16.72 5.84
N ASP A 94 -16.77 -16.55 5.44
CA ASP A 94 -17.16 -16.35 4.07
C ASP A 94 -16.39 -15.09 3.64
N PRO A 95 -15.50 -15.22 2.65
CA PRO A 95 -14.79 -14.08 2.13
C PRO A 95 -15.85 -13.05 1.74
N LEU A 96 -15.65 -11.80 2.15
CA LEU A 96 -16.51 -10.69 1.75
C LEU A 96 -16.77 -10.84 0.25
N ASN A 97 -18.04 -11.10 -0.09
CA ASN A 97 -18.41 -11.55 -1.42
C ASN A 97 -17.86 -10.56 -2.45
N ALA A 98 -17.30 -11.03 -3.56
CA ALA A 98 -16.84 -10.19 -4.67
C ALA A 98 -17.91 -9.17 -5.11
N ALA A 99 -19.20 -9.49 -4.90
CA ALA A 99 -20.30 -8.55 -5.08
C ALA A 99 -20.25 -7.29 -4.20
N LEU A 100 -19.76 -7.36 -2.96
CA LEU A 100 -19.60 -6.18 -2.08
C LEU A 100 -18.45 -5.29 -2.56
N LEU A 101 -17.34 -5.91 -3.00
CA LEU A 101 -16.21 -5.22 -3.60
C LEU A 101 -16.62 -4.38 -4.82
N GLN A 102 -17.66 -4.83 -5.54
CA GLN A 102 -18.16 -4.19 -6.75
C GLN A 102 -19.22 -3.11 -6.53
N ARG A 103 -19.88 -3.08 -5.36
CA ARG A 103 -21.08 -2.24 -5.12
C ARG A 103 -20.82 -0.98 -4.28
N THR A 104 -19.59 -0.77 -3.82
CA THR A 104 -19.29 0.24 -2.80
C THR A 104 -18.34 1.31 -3.31
N ALA A 105 -18.49 2.54 -2.83
CA ALA A 105 -17.67 3.69 -3.23
C ALA A 105 -16.31 3.76 -2.49
N CYS A 106 -15.96 2.70 -1.76
CA CYS A 106 -14.78 2.59 -0.90
C CYS A 106 -13.95 1.34 -1.26
N PHE A 107 -12.72 1.29 -0.77
CA PHE A 107 -11.82 0.15 -0.96
C PHE A 107 -11.93 -0.80 0.23
N ILE A 108 -12.49 -1.98 0.02
CA ILE A 108 -12.68 -2.97 1.09
C ILE A 108 -11.41 -3.81 1.24
N TYR A 109 -10.89 -3.90 2.47
CA TYR A 109 -9.82 -4.81 2.85
C TYR A 109 -10.35 -6.26 2.87
N PRO A 110 -9.79 -7.18 2.06
CA PRO A 110 -10.40 -8.50 1.85
C PRO A 110 -10.18 -9.47 3.01
N HIS A 111 -9.19 -9.22 3.86
CA HIS A 111 -8.93 -10.01 5.06
C HIS A 111 -9.70 -9.42 6.26
N GLY A 112 -11.03 -9.43 6.16
CA GLY A 112 -11.92 -9.07 7.26
C GLY A 112 -11.65 -9.93 8.50
N LEU A 113 -11.99 -9.41 9.68
CA LEU A 113 -11.81 -10.11 10.95
C LEU A 113 -13.16 -10.63 11.47
N ALA A 114 -13.20 -11.83 12.01
CA ALA A 114 -14.37 -12.36 12.70
C ALA A 114 -14.07 -12.47 14.21
N ILE A 115 -14.97 -11.93 15.04
CA ILE A 115 -14.86 -11.95 16.50
C ILE A 115 -15.88 -12.93 17.05
N THR A 116 -15.41 -13.94 17.76
CA THR A 116 -16.27 -14.93 18.42
C THR A 116 -16.59 -14.52 19.86
N ASP A 117 -17.53 -15.20 20.51
CA ASP A 117 -17.83 -15.00 21.94
C ASP A 117 -16.61 -15.26 22.85
N ALA A 118 -15.64 -16.08 22.40
CA ALA A 118 -14.37 -16.32 23.08
C ALA A 118 -13.35 -15.16 22.90
N GLY A 119 -13.72 -14.11 22.16
CA GLY A 119 -12.85 -13.00 21.80
C GLY A 119 -11.90 -13.32 20.65
N VAL A 120 -10.91 -12.45 20.45
CA VAL A 120 -9.82 -12.58 19.48
C VAL A 120 -8.51 -12.30 20.19
N SER A 121 -7.47 -13.08 19.90
CA SER A 121 -6.16 -12.88 20.54
C SER A 121 -5.52 -11.56 20.14
N THR A 122 -4.73 -10.96 21.04
CA THR A 122 -3.97 -9.73 20.77
C THR A 122 -3.05 -9.87 19.56
N ASP A 123 -2.41 -11.03 19.39
CA ASP A 123 -1.52 -11.30 18.24
C ASP A 123 -2.29 -11.31 16.91
N THR A 124 -3.49 -11.88 16.90
CA THR A 124 -4.38 -11.84 15.73
C THR A 124 -4.76 -10.39 15.39
N VAL A 125 -5.17 -9.59 16.39
CA VAL A 125 -5.51 -8.16 16.19
C VAL A 125 -4.30 -7.39 15.68
N LYS A 126 -3.11 -7.62 16.24
CA LYS A 126 -1.86 -6.97 15.83
C LYS A 126 -1.51 -7.27 14.37
N ASN A 127 -1.53 -8.54 13.97
CA ASN A 127 -1.20 -8.95 12.61
C ASN A 127 -2.21 -8.42 11.59
N TRP A 128 -3.51 -8.51 11.93
CA TRP A 128 -4.57 -7.95 11.10
C TRP A 128 -4.45 -6.43 10.94
N LEU A 129 -4.21 -5.69 12.03
CA LEU A 129 -4.06 -4.24 11.99
C LEU A 129 -2.85 -3.81 11.16
N ALA A 130 -1.75 -4.56 11.22
CA ALA A 130 -0.58 -4.32 10.37
C ALA A 130 -0.95 -4.43 8.88
N GLY A 131 -1.68 -5.47 8.48
CA GLY A 131 -2.18 -5.63 7.10
C GLY A 131 -3.13 -4.53 6.68
N PHE A 132 -4.14 -4.21 7.50
CA PHE A 132 -5.10 -3.15 7.20
C PHE A 132 -4.43 -1.77 7.11
N SER A 133 -3.45 -1.47 7.96
CA SER A 133 -2.76 -0.18 7.96
C SER A 133 -1.96 0.08 6.69
N LYS A 134 -1.29 -0.95 6.17
CA LYS A 134 -0.59 -0.90 4.88
C LYS A 134 -1.57 -0.70 3.73
N PHE A 135 -2.68 -1.44 3.75
CA PHE A 135 -3.76 -1.25 2.78
C PHE A 135 -4.29 0.19 2.77
N ALA A 136 -4.55 0.77 3.94
CA ALA A 136 -5.01 2.15 4.05
C ALA A 136 -3.98 3.19 3.58
N ALA A 137 -2.70 2.98 3.88
CA ALA A 137 -1.60 3.83 3.41
C ALA A 137 -1.52 3.81 1.87
N ALA A 138 -1.60 2.63 1.27
CA ALA A 138 -1.55 2.47 -0.17
C ALA A 138 -2.74 3.12 -0.89
N ILE A 139 -3.97 2.99 -0.38
CA ILE A 139 -5.15 3.70 -0.92
C ILE A 139 -4.96 5.22 -0.84
N LYS A 140 -4.40 5.71 0.27
CA LYS A 140 -4.10 7.15 0.44
C LYS A 140 -3.08 7.65 -0.58
N MET A 141 -2.00 6.89 -0.81
CA MET A 141 -0.99 7.20 -1.83
C MET A 141 -1.59 7.16 -3.24
N TRP A 142 -2.46 6.17 -3.51
CA TRP A 142 -3.12 6.09 -4.80
C TRP A 142 -4.05 7.28 -5.06
N ARG A 143 -4.80 7.77 -4.06
CA ARG A 143 -5.64 8.97 -4.22
C ARG A 143 -4.88 10.23 -4.56
N SER A 144 -3.62 10.37 -4.11
CA SER A 144 -2.81 11.51 -4.56
C SER A 144 -2.50 11.45 -6.07
N LEU A 145 -2.80 10.34 -6.73
CA LEU A 145 -2.63 10.11 -8.17
C LEU A 145 -3.96 10.09 -8.94
N GLU A 146 -5.13 10.15 -8.26
CA GLU A 146 -6.45 10.00 -8.89
C GLU A 146 -7.15 11.35 -9.10
N GLY A 147 -7.46 11.66 -10.36
CA GLY A 147 -8.63 12.45 -10.76
C GLY A 147 -8.77 13.85 -10.17
N VAL A 148 -7.77 14.71 -10.35
CA VAL A 148 -8.00 16.15 -10.29
C VAL A 148 -8.86 16.57 -11.50
N SER A 149 -9.95 17.30 -11.28
CA SER A 149 -10.70 17.94 -12.39
C SER A 149 -9.75 18.71 -13.29
N ILE A 150 -10.08 19.00 -14.55
CA ILE A 150 -9.19 19.77 -15.45
C ILE A 150 -8.69 21.06 -14.78
N GLU A 151 -9.55 21.75 -14.02
CA GLU A 151 -9.20 22.92 -13.23
C GLU A 151 -8.29 22.59 -12.04
N ALA A 152 -8.57 21.50 -11.30
CA ALA A 152 -7.70 21.08 -10.21
C ALA A 152 -6.35 20.53 -10.70
N ALA A 153 -6.28 19.95 -11.90
CA ALA A 153 -5.06 19.45 -12.53
C ALA A 153 -4.22 20.63 -13.04
N ALA A 154 -4.88 21.67 -13.56
CA ALA A 154 -4.26 22.94 -13.91
C ALA A 154 -3.76 23.72 -12.68
N LEU A 155 -4.35 23.51 -11.49
CA LEU A 155 -3.84 24.04 -10.23
C LEU A 155 -2.73 23.16 -9.64
N GLU A 156 -2.82 21.84 -9.75
CA GLU A 156 -1.80 20.90 -9.28
C GLU A 156 -0.51 21.01 -10.13
N SER A 157 -0.63 21.29 -11.44
CA SER A 157 0.51 21.58 -12.31
C SER A 157 1.23 22.89 -11.99
N GLN A 158 0.64 23.75 -11.14
CA GLN A 158 1.29 24.94 -10.60
C GLN A 158 2.07 24.66 -9.30
N ARG A 159 1.95 23.46 -8.73
CA ARG A 159 2.74 23.05 -7.56
C ARG A 159 4.11 22.50 -7.98
N PRO A 160 5.13 22.57 -7.10
CA PRO A 160 6.41 21.93 -7.35
C PRO A 160 6.23 20.43 -7.59
N GLN A 161 6.79 19.93 -8.69
CA GLN A 161 6.80 18.51 -9.03
C GLN A 161 8.20 17.93 -8.85
N LEU A 162 8.30 16.70 -8.35
CA LEU A 162 9.53 15.94 -8.45
C LEU A 162 9.67 15.45 -9.88
N THR A 163 10.59 16.05 -10.64
CA THR A 163 10.77 15.75 -12.06
C THR A 163 11.95 14.83 -12.33
N HIS A 164 12.92 14.80 -11.42
CA HIS A 164 14.08 13.93 -11.52
C HIS A 164 14.71 13.70 -10.15
N ILE A 165 15.56 12.67 -10.08
CA ILE A 165 16.53 12.47 -9.00
C ILE A 165 17.95 12.45 -9.58
N ASN A 166 18.93 12.60 -8.70
CA ASN A 166 20.34 12.58 -9.03
C ASN A 166 21.00 11.46 -8.21
N ILE A 167 21.56 10.46 -8.88
CA ILE A 167 22.32 9.38 -8.26
C ILE A 167 23.81 9.58 -8.56
N LEU A 168 24.67 9.18 -7.63
CA LEU A 168 26.12 9.24 -7.75
C LEU A 168 26.68 7.90 -8.24
N THR A 169 27.74 7.97 -9.05
CA THR A 169 28.50 6.80 -9.50
C THR A 169 29.99 7.08 -9.56
N ARG A 170 30.82 6.05 -9.35
CA ARG A 170 32.26 6.10 -9.62
C ARG A 170 32.58 5.81 -11.09
N ASN A 171 31.64 5.24 -11.85
CA ASN A 171 31.82 4.92 -13.26
C ASN A 171 30.51 5.11 -14.04
N LEU A 172 30.45 6.20 -14.82
CA LEU A 172 29.28 6.54 -15.64
C LEU A 172 28.89 5.44 -16.63
N GLU A 173 29.86 4.79 -17.26
CA GLU A 173 29.58 3.78 -18.29
C GLU A 173 29.01 2.50 -17.65
N ALA A 174 29.58 2.08 -16.53
CA ALA A 174 29.08 0.92 -15.78
C ALA A 174 27.66 1.18 -15.24
N SER A 175 27.42 2.35 -14.65
CA SER A 175 26.10 2.72 -14.13
C SER A 175 25.05 2.83 -15.25
N GLN A 176 25.38 3.50 -16.37
CA GLN A 176 24.49 3.54 -17.54
C GLN A 176 24.16 2.16 -18.08
N ALA A 177 25.16 1.28 -18.20
CA ALA A 177 24.96 -0.09 -18.66
C ALA A 177 24.02 -0.85 -17.72
N PHE A 178 24.26 -0.75 -16.42
CA PHE A 178 23.41 -1.38 -15.41
C PHE A 178 21.93 -0.94 -15.53
N TYR A 179 21.65 0.37 -15.52
CA TYR A 179 20.26 0.83 -15.54
C TYR A 179 19.57 0.56 -16.88
N ARG A 180 20.30 0.64 -18.00
CA ARG A 180 19.79 0.22 -19.31
C ARG A 180 19.47 -1.27 -19.32
N ASP A 181 20.38 -2.10 -18.83
CA ASP A 181 20.25 -3.54 -18.98
C ASP A 181 19.19 -4.07 -18.01
N ILE A 182 19.14 -3.61 -16.75
CA ILE A 182 18.16 -4.08 -15.75
C ILE A 182 16.76 -3.51 -16.02
N PHE A 183 16.65 -2.20 -16.27
CA PHE A 183 15.35 -1.51 -16.33
C PHE A 183 14.90 -1.13 -17.74
N GLY A 184 15.77 -1.24 -18.74
CA GLY A 184 15.48 -0.70 -20.07
C GLY A 184 15.61 0.82 -20.15
N ALA A 185 16.27 1.46 -19.19
CA ALA A 185 16.43 2.91 -19.18
C ALA A 185 17.16 3.41 -20.44
N HIS A 186 16.69 4.52 -20.99
CA HIS A 186 17.21 5.10 -22.22
C HIS A 186 18.21 6.22 -21.91
N TYR A 187 19.35 6.21 -22.58
CA TYR A 187 20.24 7.37 -22.58
C TYR A 187 19.59 8.53 -23.34
N CYS A 188 19.62 9.73 -22.76
CA CYS A 188 19.12 10.93 -23.40
C CYS A 188 20.29 11.79 -23.92
N TYR A 189 21.08 12.35 -23.00
CA TYR A 189 22.22 13.22 -23.30
C TYR A 189 23.13 13.39 -22.08
N ASN A 190 24.31 13.98 -22.29
CA ASN A 190 25.22 14.38 -21.23
C ASN A 190 25.00 15.84 -20.82
N LEU A 191 24.99 16.11 -19.52
CA LEU A 191 25.11 17.45 -18.95
C LEU A 191 26.57 17.71 -18.56
N GLY A 192 27.40 17.89 -19.59
CA GLY A 192 28.85 17.95 -19.43
C GLY A 192 29.49 16.57 -19.20
N PRO A 193 30.81 16.52 -18.96
CA PRO A 193 31.56 15.26 -18.98
C PRO A 193 31.31 14.36 -17.77
N ARG A 194 30.72 14.89 -16.70
CA ARG A 194 30.52 14.18 -15.42
C ARG A 194 29.08 13.80 -15.13
N LYS A 195 28.16 14.02 -16.06
CA LYS A 195 26.74 13.83 -15.78
C LYS A 195 26.01 13.32 -17.01
N VAL A 196 25.26 12.24 -16.81
CA VAL A 196 24.43 11.61 -17.83
C VAL A 196 22.98 11.72 -17.41
N VAL A 197 22.13 12.05 -18.37
CA VAL A 197 20.67 12.00 -18.22
C VAL A 197 20.17 10.72 -18.85
N MET A 198 19.46 9.92 -18.05
CA MET A 198 18.72 8.75 -18.49
C MET A 198 17.24 8.94 -18.24
N GLU A 199 16.41 8.24 -19.00
CA GLU A 199 14.96 8.26 -18.90
C GLU A 199 14.44 6.85 -18.65
N LEU A 200 13.46 6.74 -17.75
CA LEU A 200 12.71 5.51 -17.47
C LEU A 200 11.22 5.82 -17.35
N ASN A 201 10.43 5.38 -18.31
CA ASN A 201 8.97 5.56 -18.38
C ASN A 201 8.49 7.02 -18.22
N GLY A 202 9.16 7.96 -18.86
CA GLY A 202 8.89 9.40 -18.84
C GLY A 202 9.46 10.14 -17.64
N PHE A 203 10.20 9.44 -16.75
CA PHE A 203 10.88 10.05 -15.62
C PHE A 203 12.39 10.15 -15.88
N ASP A 204 12.93 11.36 -15.78
CA ASP A 204 14.35 11.59 -15.91
C ASP A 204 15.08 11.22 -14.62
N PHE A 205 16.18 10.49 -14.69
CA PHE A 205 17.11 10.37 -13.57
C PHE A 205 18.53 10.57 -14.05
N PHE A 206 19.28 11.28 -13.23
CA PHE A 206 20.60 11.78 -13.59
C PHE A 206 21.66 10.95 -12.88
N ILE A 207 22.66 10.51 -13.62
CA ILE A 207 23.81 9.78 -13.11
C ILE A 207 25.00 10.74 -13.10
N GLU A 208 25.51 11.04 -11.91
CA GLU A 208 26.58 12.02 -11.72
C GLU A 208 27.85 11.34 -11.21
N HIS A 209 28.95 11.55 -11.92
CA HIS A 209 30.25 11.02 -11.58
C HIS A 209 30.81 11.72 -10.34
N ASN A 210 31.05 10.95 -9.29
CA ASN A 210 31.83 11.36 -8.13
C ASN A 210 32.70 10.17 -7.68
N PRO A 211 34.03 10.27 -7.64
CA PRO A 211 34.87 9.16 -7.21
C PRO A 211 34.89 8.97 -5.68
N ASP A 212 34.56 10.00 -4.90
CA ASP A 212 34.85 10.08 -3.47
C ASP A 212 33.63 9.87 -2.56
N PHE A 213 32.48 9.45 -3.10
CA PHE A 213 31.26 9.28 -2.31
C PHE A 213 31.09 7.85 -1.78
N VAL A 214 30.22 7.75 -0.76
CA VAL A 214 29.68 6.51 -0.22
C VAL A 214 28.20 6.76 0.07
N TYR A 215 27.31 5.89 -0.39
CA TYR A 215 25.90 5.96 -0.01
C TYR A 215 25.74 5.65 1.48
N PRO A 216 24.93 6.43 2.21
CA PRO A 216 24.70 6.15 3.62
C PRO A 216 23.93 4.83 3.79
N PRO A 217 24.20 4.05 4.87
CA PRO A 217 23.47 2.82 5.14
C PRO A 217 21.96 3.04 5.20
N GLY A 218 21.19 2.18 4.51
CA GLY A 218 19.72 2.23 4.48
C GLY A 218 19.12 3.19 3.43
N TYR A 219 19.94 3.99 2.74
CA TYR A 219 19.48 4.79 1.61
C TYR A 219 19.20 3.91 0.40
N HIS A 220 18.03 4.08 -0.21
CA HIS A 220 17.63 3.35 -1.41
C HIS A 220 16.75 4.22 -2.30
N ILE A 221 16.67 3.83 -3.57
CA ILE A 221 15.63 4.32 -4.49
C ILE A 221 14.62 3.20 -4.73
N GLY A 222 13.35 3.57 -4.85
CA GLY A 222 12.26 2.64 -5.14
C GLY A 222 11.74 2.81 -6.56
N ILE A 223 11.71 1.72 -7.32
CA ILE A 223 11.14 1.65 -8.67
C ILE A 223 9.90 0.76 -8.60
N ARG A 224 8.75 1.35 -8.92
CA ARG A 224 7.48 0.66 -9.00
C ARG A 224 7.39 -0.13 -10.31
N ALA A 225 6.95 -1.38 -10.24
CA ALA A 225 6.74 -2.25 -11.39
C ALA A 225 5.43 -3.06 -11.24
N LEU A 226 5.04 -3.81 -12.28
CA LEU A 226 4.01 -4.83 -12.16
C LEU A 226 4.58 -6.08 -11.45
N PRO A 227 3.77 -6.90 -10.76
CA PRO A 227 4.25 -8.10 -10.06
C PRO A 227 5.10 -9.04 -10.93
N GLU A 228 4.68 -9.29 -12.16
CA GLU A 228 5.40 -10.10 -13.14
C GLU A 228 6.75 -9.49 -13.54
N ASP A 229 6.84 -8.16 -13.58
CA ASP A 229 8.08 -7.44 -13.87
C ASP A 229 9.03 -7.47 -12.66
N VAL A 230 8.51 -7.37 -11.43
CA VAL A 230 9.31 -7.58 -10.22
C VAL A 230 9.94 -8.98 -10.26
N LYS A 231 9.14 -10.00 -10.60
CA LYS A 231 9.64 -11.37 -10.73
C LYS A 231 10.68 -11.50 -11.83
N ARG A 232 10.40 -10.97 -13.03
CA ARG A 232 11.33 -10.99 -14.17
C ARG A 232 12.65 -10.30 -13.85
N ILE A 233 12.61 -9.15 -13.17
CA ILE A 233 13.80 -8.42 -12.73
C ILE A 233 14.53 -9.21 -11.65
N ALA A 234 13.82 -9.78 -10.67
CA ALA A 234 14.42 -10.60 -9.63
C ALA A 234 15.17 -11.82 -10.20
N ASP A 235 14.56 -12.51 -11.16
CA ASP A 235 15.20 -13.64 -11.85
C ASP A 235 16.43 -13.18 -12.65
N LYS A 236 16.37 -11.99 -13.26
CA LYS A 236 17.50 -11.39 -13.99
C LYS A 236 18.68 -11.02 -13.09
N VAL A 237 18.42 -10.35 -11.96
CA VAL A 237 19.49 -9.97 -11.02
C VAL A 237 20.08 -11.18 -10.31
N ALA A 238 19.28 -12.21 -10.02
CA ALA A 238 19.76 -13.44 -9.42
C ALA A 238 20.64 -14.28 -10.37
N ALA A 239 20.56 -14.04 -11.68
CA ALA A 239 21.38 -14.71 -12.69
C ALA A 239 22.71 -14.00 -12.99
N ASP A 240 22.94 -12.80 -12.44
CA ASP A 240 24.18 -12.05 -12.61
C ASP A 240 24.99 -12.04 -11.30
N ASP A 241 26.08 -12.81 -11.28
CA ASP A 241 26.96 -12.95 -10.10
C ASP A 241 27.65 -11.63 -9.69
N ASN A 242 27.58 -10.59 -10.52
CA ASN A 242 28.13 -9.27 -10.20
C ASN A 242 27.13 -8.37 -9.47
N ILE A 243 25.86 -8.78 -9.34
CA ILE A 243 24.82 -8.01 -8.67
C ILE A 243 24.60 -8.56 -7.26
N THR A 244 24.79 -7.70 -6.26
CA THR A 244 24.60 -8.08 -4.86
C THR A 244 23.12 -8.00 -4.50
N LEU A 245 22.48 -9.15 -4.28
CA LEU A 245 21.15 -9.22 -3.68
C LEU A 245 21.23 -8.86 -2.20
N VAL A 246 20.35 -7.95 -1.75
CA VAL A 246 20.28 -7.53 -0.35
C VAL A 246 18.90 -7.78 0.24
N LYS A 247 18.81 -7.80 1.57
CA LYS A 247 17.55 -8.06 2.29
C LYS A 247 16.56 -6.91 2.17
N GLY A 248 17.04 -5.66 2.22
CA GLY A 248 16.18 -4.47 2.35
C GLY A 248 15.20 -4.61 3.53
N ASN A 249 13.93 -4.30 3.28
CA ASN A 249 12.84 -4.48 4.24
C ASN A 249 12.20 -5.88 4.20
N GLY A 250 12.73 -6.79 3.38
CA GLY A 250 12.27 -8.18 3.27
C GLY A 250 12.74 -9.06 4.44
N PRO A 251 12.26 -10.32 4.54
CA PRO A 251 12.72 -11.26 5.56
C PRO A 251 14.14 -11.78 5.28
N ALA A 252 14.52 -11.93 4.01
CA ALA A 252 15.82 -12.39 3.53
C ALA A 252 16.14 -11.76 2.15
N PRO A 253 17.40 -11.81 1.68
CA PRO A 253 17.75 -11.39 0.32
C PRO A 253 16.99 -12.18 -0.76
N GLY A 254 16.66 -11.48 -1.85
CA GLY A 254 15.98 -12.05 -3.02
C GLY A 254 14.51 -11.67 -3.16
N TYR A 255 13.86 -12.32 -4.12
CA TYR A 255 12.44 -12.16 -4.39
C TYR A 255 11.63 -12.60 -3.18
N HIS A 256 10.75 -11.72 -2.69
CA HIS A 256 9.83 -12.06 -1.62
C HIS A 256 8.44 -11.51 -1.88
N HIS A 257 7.46 -12.37 -1.61
CA HIS A 257 6.09 -11.92 -1.37
C HIS A 257 6.01 -11.48 0.10
N GLY A 258 5.51 -10.27 0.33
CA GLY A 258 5.27 -9.76 1.67
C GLY A 258 4.36 -10.70 2.46
N PRO A 259 4.54 -10.83 3.80
CA PRO A 259 3.72 -11.70 4.65
C PRO A 259 2.24 -11.29 4.72
N ASP A 260 1.90 -10.17 4.09
CA ASP A 260 0.60 -9.53 4.03
C ASP A 260 -0.13 -9.79 2.69
N ASN A 261 0.49 -10.50 1.73
CA ASN A 261 -0.03 -10.73 0.36
C ASN A 261 -0.34 -9.44 -0.42
N VAL A 262 0.24 -8.30 -0.01
CA VAL A 262 -0.10 -6.99 -0.58
C VAL A 262 0.98 -6.53 -1.57
N ARG A 263 2.24 -6.94 -1.37
CA ARG A 263 3.38 -6.53 -2.21
C ARG A 263 4.33 -7.67 -2.54
N THR A 264 4.98 -7.52 -3.68
CA THR A 264 6.08 -8.34 -4.16
C THR A 264 7.27 -7.41 -4.34
N ALA A 265 8.45 -7.75 -3.81
CA ALA A 265 9.63 -6.90 -3.94
C ALA A 265 10.94 -7.70 -4.06
N VAL A 266 11.95 -7.03 -4.60
CA VAL A 266 13.35 -7.46 -4.61
C VAL A 266 14.24 -6.25 -4.34
N TYR A 267 15.31 -6.47 -3.58
CA TYR A 267 16.33 -5.46 -3.32
C TYR A 267 17.69 -5.95 -3.80
N PHE A 268 18.45 -5.07 -4.44
CA PHE A 268 19.81 -5.33 -4.90
C PHE A 268 20.62 -4.04 -4.95
N GLU A 269 21.93 -4.17 -5.06
CA GLU A 269 22.83 -3.02 -5.20
C GLU A 269 23.13 -2.73 -6.67
N ASP A 270 23.18 -1.44 -7.02
CA ASP A 270 23.82 -0.99 -8.25
C ASP A 270 25.36 -1.08 -8.14
N PRO A 271 26.13 -0.81 -9.22
CA PRO A 271 27.58 -0.98 -9.23
C PRO A 271 28.34 -0.19 -8.16
N ASP A 272 27.72 0.81 -7.53
CA ASP A 272 28.34 1.65 -6.52
C ASP A 272 27.80 1.45 -5.11
N GLY A 273 26.89 0.48 -4.94
CA GLY A 273 26.28 0.14 -3.66
C GLY A 273 25.01 0.94 -3.34
N LEU A 274 24.40 1.62 -4.32
CA LEU A 274 23.05 2.15 -4.12
C LEU A 274 22.09 0.97 -4.03
N VAL A 275 21.37 0.86 -2.92
CA VAL A 275 20.28 -0.12 -2.84
C VAL A 275 19.14 0.34 -3.74
N VAL A 276 18.73 -0.53 -4.65
CA VAL A 276 17.57 -0.37 -5.53
C VAL A 276 16.50 -1.34 -5.06
N GLU A 277 15.33 -0.79 -4.72
CA GLU A 277 14.12 -1.54 -4.45
C GLU A 277 13.28 -1.59 -5.73
N VAL A 278 12.94 -2.79 -6.18
CA VAL A 278 11.93 -2.98 -7.21
C VAL A 278 10.73 -3.63 -6.54
N TYR A 279 9.60 -2.94 -6.56
CA TYR A 279 8.42 -3.36 -5.83
C TYR A 279 7.18 -3.27 -6.71
N SER A 280 6.30 -4.25 -6.57
CA SER A 280 4.94 -4.15 -7.09
C SER A 280 4.21 -3.10 -6.27
N THR A 281 3.11 -2.59 -6.81
CA THR A 281 2.23 -1.73 -6.02
C THR A 281 2.01 -2.36 -4.65
N GLU A 282 1.91 -1.52 -3.62
CA GLU A 282 1.63 -2.01 -2.28
C GLU A 282 0.33 -2.82 -2.20
N ILE A 283 -0.45 -2.95 -3.29
CA ILE A 283 -1.67 -3.72 -3.39
C ILE A 283 -1.86 -4.34 -4.79
N GLU A 284 -1.39 -5.58 -4.99
CA GLU A 284 -1.88 -6.47 -6.09
C GLU A 284 -3.43 -6.51 -6.15
N MET A 285 -4.10 -6.22 -5.03
CA MET A 285 -5.56 -6.12 -4.89
C MET A 285 -6.19 -4.80 -5.37
N ILE A 286 -5.43 -3.72 -5.59
CA ILE A 286 -5.92 -2.51 -6.29
C ILE A 286 -6.18 -2.88 -7.76
N GLU A 287 -5.28 -3.62 -8.38
CA GLU A 287 -5.35 -3.99 -9.81
C GLU A 287 -6.49 -4.97 -10.14
N THR A 288 -7.06 -5.64 -9.14
CA THR A 288 -8.29 -6.45 -9.29
C THR A 288 -9.59 -5.65 -9.07
N ASN A 289 -9.51 -4.38 -8.67
CA ASN A 289 -10.66 -3.50 -8.54
C ASN A 289 -10.97 -2.82 -9.89
N ARG A 290 -12.11 -3.15 -10.49
CA ARG A 290 -12.48 -2.70 -11.82
C ARG A 290 -12.66 -1.18 -11.97
N ARG A 291 -12.76 -0.40 -10.88
CA ARG A 291 -12.77 1.08 -10.97
C ARG A 291 -11.45 1.61 -11.58
N LEU A 292 -10.32 0.97 -11.27
CA LEU A 292 -9.03 1.27 -11.89
C LEU A 292 -8.86 0.73 -13.31
N LEU A 293 -9.61 -0.31 -13.67
CA LEU A 293 -9.67 -0.84 -15.04
C LEU A 293 -10.64 -0.05 -15.93
N LEU A 294 -11.55 0.72 -15.35
CA LEU A 294 -12.57 1.51 -16.06
C LEU A 294 -12.18 2.99 -16.24
N ASP A 295 -11.28 3.54 -15.41
CA ASP A 295 -10.70 4.88 -15.62
C ASP A 295 -9.58 4.90 -16.69
N GLN A 296 -9.33 3.76 -17.35
CA GLN A 296 -8.51 3.64 -18.57
C GLN A 296 -9.35 3.51 -19.86
N LEU A 297 -10.67 3.66 -19.79
CA LEU A 297 -11.61 3.71 -20.92
C LEU A 297 -12.35 5.05 -20.97
#